data_AF-A0A183JXA3-F1
#
_entry.id   AF-A0A183JXA3-F1
#
_cell.length_a   1.000
_cell.length_b   1.000
_cell.length_c   1.000
_cell.angle_alpha   90.00
_cell.angle_beta   90.00
_cell.angle_gamma   90.00
#
_symmetry.space_group_name_H-M   'P 1'
#
loop_
_entity.id
_entity.type
_entity.pdbx_description
1 polymer ?
#
loop_
_entity_poly.entity_id
_entity_poly.type
_entity_poly.pdbx_seq_one_letter_code
_entity_poly.pdbx_strand_id
1 'polypeptide(L)'
;MRGCTEHNGQYNGGSGLDVKTSICKDTDKLNKFKIVLSNKFQAFHDLPNGGGTTMESNWNGIKEAITSTCHKVLGHKKHHYNEWITVDILDKIQERRNKEVAINTSRTRAEKAKAQAEYAEVIKQVKRSIRTDKRKYVEDLAMKAVNAAGEGNMRELYDTTKKLSGNRRKPERPVKSKEGKVITNIEEQRNRWVEHFKELLNRSAPLNPPNIEAAPTDLPIDVGPPTIEEISMAIRQIKSGKAAGPDNIPAEALKADVAAFFNRVLLNRMKDCVDAQLRDQQAGFRKDRSCTDQIAKVRIIVEQSIEWNSSLYINFIDFEKSFDSVDRTTLWKLLRHYGVTQKIVNVIQSSYDGLHCKIVYGGQLAKSFEIKTGVRQGCLLSPFLFLLVIDWIMRTSTSEGKRGIQWTSRMQLDDLDFADDLALLSQTKQQMQEKTTSVAAASEAIRWLDIISNNQLWERTNQIPAEEEIRKKRWEWVGHTLRKAPNCVTRQALTWNPEGQRKRGRPKNTLRWEMEIDMRKMNKNWMELEKKA
;
A
#
# COMPACT_ATOMS: atom_id res chain seq x y z
N MET A 1 16.34 -31.96 18.45
CA MET A 1 15.94 -31.49 19.79
C MET A 1 16.54 -30.11 20.03
N ARG A 2 15.72 -29.06 20.03
CA ARG A 2 15.42 -28.15 21.16
C ARG A 2 13.94 -27.76 20.99
N GLY A 3 13.23 -27.67 22.11
CA GLY A 3 11.80 -27.95 22.27
C GLY A 3 10.83 -27.34 21.24
N CYS A 4 9.99 -28.21 20.66
CA CYS A 4 8.63 -27.84 20.31
C CYS A 4 7.77 -28.07 21.56
N THR A 5 7.88 -27.18 22.53
CA THR A 5 6.80 -26.95 23.48
C THR A 5 5.77 -26.13 22.74
N GLU A 6 4.75 -26.80 22.20
CA GLU A 6 3.49 -26.16 21.85
C GLU A 6 2.92 -25.58 23.15
N HIS A 7 3.23 -24.32 23.42
CA HIS A 7 2.36 -23.54 24.28
C HIS A 7 1.03 -23.46 23.56
N ASN A 8 0.02 -24.13 24.14
CA ASN A 8 -1.40 -23.85 23.95
C ASN A 8 -1.66 -22.40 24.36
N GLY A 9 -1.21 -21.44 23.54
CA GLY A 9 -1.75 -20.11 23.50
C GLY A 9 -2.95 -20.19 22.56
N GLN A 10 -4.16 -20.11 23.13
CA GLN A 10 -5.34 -19.72 22.38
C GLN A 10 -5.08 -18.36 21.72
N TYR A 11 -4.45 -18.38 20.54
CA TYR A 11 -4.51 -17.28 19.61
C TYR A 11 -5.93 -17.27 19.06
N ASN A 12 -6.82 -16.57 19.76
CA ASN A 12 -8.05 -16.05 19.17
C ASN A 12 -7.66 -15.01 18.12
N GLY A 13 -7.15 -15.49 16.98
CA GLY A 13 -7.05 -14.72 15.76
C GLY A 13 -8.46 -14.36 15.35
N GLY A 14 -8.77 -13.06 15.35
CA GLY A 14 -10.09 -12.53 15.03
C GLY A 14 -10.72 -13.27 13.84
N SER A 15 -11.96 -13.69 14.06
CA SER A 15 -12.86 -14.36 13.13
C SER A 15 -13.17 -13.47 11.93
N GLY A 16 -12.20 -13.31 11.04
CA GLY A 16 -12.36 -12.61 9.77
C GLY A 16 -13.14 -13.48 8.78
N LEU A 17 -14.32 -13.01 8.39
CA LEU A 17 -15.14 -13.47 7.27
C LEU A 17 -14.30 -13.50 5.97
N ASP A 18 -14.15 -14.67 5.33
CA ASP A 18 -13.42 -14.84 4.06
C ASP A 18 -14.32 -14.51 2.85
N VAL A 19 -14.77 -13.26 2.82
CA VAL A 19 -15.69 -12.77 1.79
C VAL A 19 -14.97 -12.32 0.52
N LYS A 20 -13.66 -12.03 0.63
CA LYS A 20 -12.89 -11.32 -0.41
C LYS A 20 -12.82 -12.01 -1.76
N THR A 21 -13.05 -13.31 -1.85
CA THR A 21 -12.78 -14.09 -3.08
C THR A 21 -13.86 -15.11 -3.44
N SER A 22 -14.76 -15.45 -2.51
CA SER A 22 -15.71 -16.56 -2.66
C SER A 22 -17.06 -16.14 -3.27
N ILE A 23 -17.58 -14.93 -2.94
CA ILE A 23 -18.87 -14.44 -3.48
C ILE A 23 -18.82 -14.26 -5.00
N CYS A 24 -17.76 -13.67 -5.54
CA CYS A 24 -17.71 -13.28 -6.95
C CYS A 24 -17.34 -14.42 -7.91
N LYS A 25 -16.89 -15.58 -7.42
CA LYS A 25 -16.44 -16.69 -8.27
C LYS A 25 -17.50 -17.77 -8.50
N ASP A 26 -18.50 -17.83 -7.63
CA ASP A 26 -19.51 -18.88 -7.62
C ASP A 26 -20.89 -18.23 -7.87
N THR A 27 -21.39 -18.37 -9.10
CA THR A 27 -22.63 -17.74 -9.58
C THR A 27 -23.84 -18.18 -8.77
N ASP A 28 -23.86 -19.43 -8.29
CA ASP A 28 -24.97 -19.98 -7.50
C ASP A 28 -24.98 -19.41 -6.08
N LYS A 29 -23.79 -19.30 -5.46
CA LYS A 29 -23.66 -18.62 -4.16
C LYS A 29 -24.00 -17.14 -4.25
N LEU A 30 -23.63 -16.46 -5.34
CA LEU A 30 -23.98 -15.07 -5.57
C LEU A 30 -25.49 -14.87 -5.70
N ASN A 31 -26.17 -15.73 -6.47
CA ASN A 31 -27.62 -15.66 -6.63
C ASN A 31 -28.34 -15.96 -5.31
N LYS A 32 -27.89 -16.97 -4.58
CA LYS A 32 -28.41 -17.28 -3.23
C LYS A 32 -28.18 -16.13 -2.24
N PHE A 33 -27.03 -15.47 -2.31
CA PHE A 33 -26.72 -14.30 -1.50
C PHE A 33 -27.69 -13.16 -1.80
N LYS A 34 -27.91 -12.82 -3.08
CA LYS A 34 -28.84 -11.77 -3.51
C LYS A 34 -30.26 -12.03 -3.04
N ILE A 35 -30.78 -13.25 -3.20
CA ILE A 35 -32.15 -13.60 -2.79
C ILE A 35 -32.31 -13.47 -1.28
N VAL A 36 -31.38 -14.05 -0.49
CA VAL A 36 -31.46 -14.01 0.98
C VAL A 36 -31.34 -12.58 1.50
N LEU A 37 -30.49 -11.77 0.88
CA LEU A 37 -30.29 -10.38 1.27
C LEU A 37 -31.52 -9.52 0.91
N SER A 38 -32.05 -9.66 -0.31
CA SER A 38 -33.24 -8.97 -0.77
C SER A 38 -34.47 -9.27 0.09
N ASN A 39 -34.68 -10.53 0.46
CA ASN A 39 -35.77 -10.91 1.37
C ASN A 39 -35.65 -10.26 2.75
N LYS A 40 -34.43 -10.06 3.26
CA LYS A 40 -34.20 -9.39 4.55
C LYS A 40 -34.41 -7.88 4.46
N PHE A 41 -34.02 -7.25 3.35
CA PHE A 41 -34.30 -5.83 3.14
C PHE A 41 -35.77 -5.56 2.91
N GLN A 42 -36.51 -6.46 2.25
CA GLN A 42 -37.96 -6.35 2.11
C GLN A 42 -38.63 -6.38 3.49
N ALA A 43 -38.27 -7.35 4.35
CA ALA A 43 -38.75 -7.41 5.73
C ALA A 43 -38.34 -6.20 6.59
N PHE A 44 -37.24 -5.53 6.24
CA PHE A 44 -36.80 -4.30 6.90
C PHE A 44 -37.61 -3.07 6.47
N HIS A 45 -38.09 -3.04 5.22
CA HIS A 45 -38.97 -1.99 4.69
C HIS A 45 -40.44 -2.14 5.14
N ASP A 46 -40.88 -3.37 5.45
CA ASP A 46 -42.25 -3.67 5.89
C ASP A 46 -42.49 -3.39 7.39
N LEU A 47 -41.47 -2.95 8.14
CA LEU A 47 -41.64 -2.48 9.52
C LEU A 47 -42.35 -1.12 9.52
N PRO A 48 -43.43 -0.93 10.30
CA PRO A 48 -44.18 0.32 10.29
C PRO A 48 -43.25 1.49 10.68
N ASN A 49 -43.26 2.55 9.88
CA ASN A 49 -42.63 3.86 10.15
C ASN A 49 -43.30 4.55 11.35
N GLY A 50 -43.35 3.88 12.51
CA GLY A 50 -43.92 4.35 13.76
C GLY A 50 -42.81 4.49 14.80
N GLY A 51 -42.38 5.72 15.03
CA GLY A 51 -41.61 6.10 16.22
C GLY A 51 -40.08 6.08 16.07
N GLY A 52 -39.50 7.22 15.70
CA GLY A 52 -38.18 7.64 16.17
C GLY A 52 -36.98 6.72 15.92
N THR A 53 -36.92 6.00 14.79
CA THR A 53 -35.69 5.29 14.42
C THR A 53 -34.62 6.29 13.98
N THR A 54 -33.58 6.44 14.80
CA THR A 54 -32.41 7.26 14.47
C THR A 54 -31.70 6.69 13.24
N MET A 55 -31.05 7.54 12.43
CA MET A 55 -30.28 7.09 11.25
C MET A 55 -29.28 5.96 11.57
N GLU A 56 -28.76 5.96 12.80
CA GLU A 56 -27.84 4.93 13.31
C GLU A 56 -28.53 3.58 13.56
N SER A 57 -29.79 3.58 14.01
CA SER A 57 -30.60 2.36 14.12
C SER A 57 -30.85 1.74 12.75
N ASN A 58 -31.18 2.56 11.74
CA ASN A 58 -31.37 2.10 10.36
C ASN A 58 -30.07 1.52 9.78
N TRP A 59 -28.93 2.18 10.00
CA TRP A 59 -27.62 1.67 9.58
C TRP A 59 -27.26 0.34 10.26
N ASN A 60 -27.52 0.21 11.57
CA ASN A 60 -27.28 -1.03 12.29
C ASN A 60 -28.13 -2.19 11.75
N GLY A 61 -29.39 -1.93 11.40
CA GLY A 61 -30.26 -2.92 10.74
C GLY A 61 -29.73 -3.37 9.37
N ILE A 62 -29.29 -2.42 8.53
CA ILE A 62 -28.64 -2.70 7.24
C ILE A 62 -27.37 -3.54 7.43
N LYS A 63 -26.50 -3.13 8.38
CA LYS A 63 -25.26 -3.84 8.70
C LYS A 63 -25.53 -5.26 9.16
N GLU A 64 -26.48 -5.45 10.06
CA GLU A 64 -26.86 -6.76 10.58
C GLU A 64 -27.42 -7.66 9.47
N ALA A 65 -28.29 -7.13 8.60
CA ALA A 65 -28.82 -7.85 7.45
C ALA A 65 -27.72 -8.36 6.51
N ILE A 66 -26.73 -7.51 6.20
CA ILE A 66 -25.59 -7.86 5.35
C ILE A 66 -24.68 -8.88 6.04
N THR A 67 -24.23 -8.62 7.27
CA THR A 67 -23.29 -9.50 7.98
C THR A 67 -23.89 -10.87 8.27
N SER A 68 -25.16 -10.93 8.70
CA SER A 68 -25.85 -12.20 8.94
C SER A 68 -26.06 -13.00 7.65
N THR A 69 -26.25 -12.35 6.51
CA THR A 69 -26.37 -13.02 5.20
C THR A 69 -25.02 -13.54 4.72
N CYS A 70 -23.94 -12.78 4.92
CA CYS A 70 -22.58 -13.26 4.70
C CYS A 70 -22.29 -14.53 5.50
N HIS A 71 -22.62 -14.55 6.79
CA HIS A 71 -22.45 -15.75 7.63
C HIS A 71 -23.29 -16.94 7.13
N LYS A 72 -24.57 -16.71 6.79
CA LYS A 72 -25.50 -17.77 6.35
C LYS A 72 -25.10 -18.41 5.01
N VAL A 73 -24.54 -17.63 4.08
CA VAL A 73 -24.23 -18.11 2.72
C VAL A 73 -22.78 -18.58 2.58
N LEU A 74 -21.83 -17.98 3.29
CA LEU A 74 -20.39 -18.22 3.08
C LEU A 74 -19.74 -19.11 4.14
N GLY A 75 -20.33 -19.21 5.34
CA GLY A 75 -19.80 -20.01 6.45
C GLY A 75 -18.51 -19.46 7.07
N HIS A 76 -17.91 -20.23 7.98
CA HIS A 76 -16.65 -19.88 8.66
C HIS A 76 -15.41 -20.35 7.89
N LYS A 77 -14.29 -19.65 8.14
CA LYS A 77 -12.98 -19.97 7.57
C LYS A 77 -12.57 -21.40 7.92
N LYS A 78 -12.43 -22.26 6.91
CA LYS A 78 -11.85 -23.60 7.09
C LYS A 78 -10.33 -23.47 7.25
N HIS A 79 -9.76 -24.27 8.13
CA HIS A 79 -8.32 -24.30 8.35
C HIS A 79 -7.64 -24.89 7.11
N HIS A 80 -6.96 -24.04 6.33
CA HIS A 80 -6.17 -24.52 5.19
C HIS A 80 -4.78 -24.92 5.67
N TYR A 81 -4.35 -26.14 5.35
CA TYR A 81 -2.95 -26.52 5.39
C TYR A 81 -2.17 -25.65 4.38
N ASN A 82 -0.88 -25.41 4.64
CA ASN A 82 -0.04 -24.66 3.70
C ASN A 82 -0.11 -25.28 2.29
N GLU A 83 -0.17 -24.44 1.24
CA GLU A 83 -0.43 -24.85 -0.17
C GLU A 83 0.51 -25.95 -0.70
N TRP A 84 1.69 -26.14 -0.09
CA TRP A 84 2.67 -27.15 -0.49
C TRP A 84 2.53 -28.51 0.22
N ILE A 85 1.62 -28.63 1.20
CA ILE A 85 1.40 -29.88 1.94
C ILE A 85 0.50 -30.80 1.11
N THR A 86 1.07 -31.88 0.61
CA THR A 86 0.38 -32.92 -0.15
C THR A 86 -0.35 -33.90 0.78
N VAL A 87 -1.33 -34.64 0.24
CA VAL A 87 -2.02 -35.72 0.97
C VAL A 87 -1.02 -36.80 1.42
N ASP A 88 -0.04 -37.11 0.59
CA ASP A 88 1.05 -38.05 0.90
C ASP A 88 1.89 -37.62 2.12
N ILE A 89 2.12 -36.32 2.33
CA ILE A 89 2.76 -35.82 3.56
C ILE A 89 1.87 -36.05 4.79
N LEU A 90 0.55 -35.87 4.66
CA LEU A 90 -0.39 -36.07 5.76
C LEU A 90 -0.45 -37.55 6.17
N ASP A 91 -0.46 -38.46 5.21
CA ASP A 91 -0.45 -39.91 5.45
C ASP A 91 0.84 -40.34 6.16
N LYS A 92 2.00 -39.83 5.71
CA LYS A 92 3.29 -40.09 6.38
C LYS A 92 3.39 -39.47 7.77
N ILE A 93 2.76 -38.32 8.01
CA ILE A 93 2.64 -37.72 9.35
C ILE A 93 1.74 -38.58 10.25
N GLN A 94 0.69 -39.17 9.69
CA GLN A 94 -0.18 -40.08 10.43
C GLN A 94 0.52 -41.40 10.75
N GLU A 95 1.30 -41.94 9.82
CA GLU A 95 2.16 -43.12 10.05
C GLU A 95 3.17 -42.85 11.19
N ARG A 96 3.79 -41.66 11.20
CA ARG A 96 4.67 -41.23 12.30
C ARG A 96 3.94 -41.25 13.65
N ARG A 97 2.70 -40.74 13.71
CA ARG A 97 1.88 -40.74 14.93
C ARG A 97 1.55 -42.16 15.39
N ASN A 98 1.23 -43.06 14.46
CA ASN A 98 0.95 -44.47 14.78
C ASN A 98 2.19 -45.16 15.37
N LYS A 99 3.40 -44.87 14.84
CA LYS A 99 4.67 -45.38 15.39
C LYS A 99 5.04 -44.75 16.74
N GLU A 100 4.63 -43.50 16.99
CA GLU A 100 4.79 -42.83 18.28
C GLU A 100 3.91 -43.48 19.36
N VAL A 101 2.66 -43.82 19.01
CA VAL A 101 1.77 -44.60 19.89
C VAL A 101 2.38 -45.97 20.18
N ALA A 102 2.94 -46.65 19.18
CA ALA A 102 3.58 -47.95 19.36
C ALA A 102 4.73 -47.92 20.39
N ILE A 103 5.55 -46.86 20.39
CA ILE A 103 6.63 -46.65 21.39
C ILE A 103 6.06 -46.50 22.81
N ASN A 104 4.93 -45.81 22.95
CA ASN A 104 4.29 -45.57 24.25
C ASN A 104 3.58 -46.82 24.80
N THR A 105 3.16 -47.73 23.91
CA THR A 105 2.49 -48.99 24.28
C THR A 105 3.44 -50.18 24.46
N SER A 106 4.72 -50.07 24.06
CA SER A 106 5.73 -51.13 24.23
C SER A 106 5.97 -51.47 25.71
N ARG A 107 5.90 -52.76 26.06
CA ARG A 107 6.04 -53.23 27.46
C ARG A 107 7.46 -53.67 27.80
N THR A 108 8.23 -54.13 26.82
CA THR A 108 9.61 -54.59 27.03
C THR A 108 10.66 -53.64 26.45
N ARG A 109 11.88 -53.69 26.99
CA ARG A 109 13.01 -52.85 26.55
C ARG A 109 13.43 -53.13 25.10
N ALA A 110 13.31 -54.37 24.65
CA ALA A 110 13.62 -54.78 23.26
C ALA A 110 12.57 -54.28 22.27
N GLU A 111 11.28 -54.40 22.58
CA GLU A 111 10.19 -53.86 21.75
C GLU A 111 10.28 -52.34 21.61
N LYS A 112 10.60 -51.65 22.72
CA LYS A 112 10.75 -50.19 22.71
C LYS A 112 11.93 -49.75 21.83
N ALA A 113 13.06 -50.46 21.88
CA ALA A 113 14.21 -50.18 21.02
C ALA A 113 13.88 -50.38 19.53
N LYS A 114 13.13 -51.44 19.19
CA LYS A 114 12.67 -51.70 17.82
C LYS A 114 11.71 -50.62 17.33
N ALA A 115 10.71 -50.25 18.13
CA ALA A 115 9.75 -49.20 17.79
C ALA A 115 10.41 -47.83 17.63
N GLN A 116 11.44 -47.53 18.43
CA GLN A 116 12.24 -46.30 18.30
C GLN A 116 13.07 -46.26 17.00
N ALA A 117 13.64 -47.39 16.58
CA ALA A 117 14.37 -47.48 15.31
C ALA A 117 13.43 -47.28 14.10
N GLU A 118 12.24 -47.90 14.13
CA GLU A 118 11.21 -47.71 13.09
C GLU A 118 10.71 -46.26 13.03
N TYR A 119 10.46 -45.63 14.18
CA TYR A 119 10.04 -44.22 14.26
C TYR A 119 11.12 -43.27 13.72
N ALA A 120 12.40 -43.55 13.98
CA ALA A 120 13.51 -42.75 13.46
C ALA A 120 13.57 -42.76 11.92
N GLU A 121 13.31 -43.91 11.29
CA GLU A 121 13.29 -44.02 9.83
C GLU A 121 12.07 -43.33 9.23
N VAL A 122 10.89 -43.45 9.84
CA VAL A 122 9.68 -42.71 9.40
C VAL A 122 9.89 -41.21 9.50
N ILE A 123 10.53 -40.69 10.55
CA ILE A 123 10.89 -39.26 10.64
C ILE A 123 11.79 -38.82 9.48
N LYS A 124 12.76 -39.67 9.11
CA LYS A 124 13.70 -39.37 8.02
C LYS A 124 12.97 -39.33 6.68
N GLN A 125 12.04 -40.25 6.45
CA GLN A 125 11.19 -40.27 5.26
C GLN A 125 10.26 -39.06 5.21
N VAL A 126 9.57 -38.71 6.30
CA VAL A 126 8.74 -37.50 6.41
C VAL A 126 9.55 -36.25 6.10
N LYS A 127 10.76 -36.11 6.66
CA LYS A 127 11.65 -34.97 6.38
C LYS A 127 12.09 -34.91 4.91
N ARG A 128 12.33 -36.05 4.26
CA ARG A 128 12.68 -36.11 2.84
C ARG A 128 11.49 -35.74 1.96
N SER A 129 10.29 -36.25 2.25
CA SER A 129 9.05 -35.92 1.54
C SER A 129 8.76 -34.41 1.62
N ILE A 130 8.80 -33.85 2.84
CA ILE A 130 8.60 -32.41 3.08
C ILE A 130 9.58 -31.56 2.26
N ARG A 131 10.86 -31.94 2.20
CA ARG A 131 11.87 -31.19 1.42
C ARG A 131 11.62 -31.30 -0.09
N THR A 132 11.19 -32.46 -0.56
CA THR A 132 10.94 -32.72 -1.98
C THR A 132 9.72 -31.95 -2.46
N ASP A 133 8.60 -32.05 -1.75
CA ASP A 133 7.37 -31.36 -2.11
C ASP A 133 7.50 -29.85 -1.98
N LYS A 134 8.21 -29.37 -0.94
CA LYS A 134 8.52 -27.95 -0.81
C LYS A 134 9.41 -27.45 -1.96
N ARG A 135 10.37 -28.26 -2.43
CA ARG A 135 11.21 -27.91 -3.58
C ARG A 135 10.37 -27.84 -4.85
N LYS A 136 9.57 -28.89 -5.11
CA LYS A 136 8.67 -28.96 -6.27
C LYS A 136 7.71 -27.77 -6.30
N TYR A 137 7.09 -27.45 -5.17
CA TYR A 137 6.22 -26.28 -5.05
C TYR A 137 6.93 -24.96 -5.38
N VAL A 138 8.18 -24.78 -4.95
CA VAL A 138 8.98 -23.58 -5.27
C VAL A 138 9.35 -23.55 -6.76
N GLU A 139 9.68 -24.70 -7.35
CA GLU A 139 9.95 -24.83 -8.79
C GLU A 139 8.71 -24.51 -9.63
N ASP A 140 7.54 -25.04 -9.24
CA ASP A 140 6.25 -24.77 -9.89
C ASP A 140 5.90 -23.27 -9.81
N LEU A 141 6.11 -22.63 -8.66
CA LEU A 141 5.94 -21.18 -8.52
C LEU A 141 6.93 -20.40 -9.40
N ALA A 142 8.19 -20.83 -9.49
CA ALA A 142 9.18 -20.17 -10.34
C ALA A 142 8.80 -20.28 -11.82
N MET A 143 8.37 -21.46 -12.27
CA MET A 143 7.84 -21.68 -13.62
C MET A 143 6.63 -20.78 -13.90
N LYS A 144 5.71 -20.68 -12.94
CA LYS A 144 4.54 -19.82 -13.03
C LYS A 144 4.92 -18.33 -13.18
N ALA A 145 5.92 -17.86 -12.44
CA ALA A 145 6.44 -16.50 -12.58
C ALA A 145 7.05 -16.26 -13.98
N VAL A 146 7.81 -17.24 -14.51
CA VAL A 146 8.41 -17.14 -15.85
C VAL A 146 7.33 -17.07 -16.94
N ASN A 147 6.32 -17.93 -16.87
CA ASN A 147 5.21 -17.92 -17.84
C ASN A 147 4.45 -16.58 -17.80
N ALA A 148 4.13 -16.09 -16.59
CA ALA A 148 3.46 -14.80 -16.41
C ALA A 148 4.29 -13.62 -16.97
N ALA A 149 5.62 -13.67 -16.84
CA ALA A 149 6.50 -12.67 -17.43
C ALA A 149 6.50 -12.74 -18.98
N GLY A 150 6.52 -13.94 -19.55
CA GLY A 150 6.45 -14.16 -21.00
C GLY A 150 5.14 -13.70 -21.63
N GLU A 151 4.04 -13.83 -20.90
CA GLU A 151 2.69 -13.39 -21.31
C GLU A 151 2.41 -11.91 -21.03
N GLY A 152 3.34 -11.19 -20.39
CA GLY A 152 3.13 -9.80 -19.96
C GLY A 152 2.14 -9.64 -18.79
N ASN A 153 1.77 -10.72 -18.12
CA ASN A 153 0.87 -10.72 -16.96
C ASN A 153 1.62 -10.30 -15.68
N MET A 154 1.89 -8.99 -15.57
CA MET A 154 2.65 -8.39 -14.48
C MET A 154 2.05 -8.61 -13.09
N ARG A 155 0.72 -8.79 -13.00
CA ARG A 155 0.02 -9.02 -11.73
C ARG A 155 0.36 -10.38 -11.16
N GLU A 156 0.24 -11.42 -11.98
CA GLU A 156 0.55 -12.78 -11.59
C GLU A 156 2.04 -12.97 -11.33
N LEU A 157 2.89 -12.32 -12.13
CA LEU A 157 4.32 -12.24 -11.88
C LEU A 157 4.61 -11.63 -10.49
N TYR A 158 4.02 -10.49 -10.16
CA TYR A 158 4.21 -9.81 -8.87
C TYR A 158 3.74 -10.70 -7.70
N ASP A 159 2.53 -11.24 -7.77
CA ASP A 159 1.96 -12.06 -6.71
C ASP A 159 2.77 -13.35 -6.47
N THR A 160 3.21 -14.00 -7.56
CA THR A 160 4.03 -15.22 -7.50
C THR A 160 5.43 -14.92 -6.98
N THR A 161 6.05 -13.82 -7.43
CA THR A 161 7.37 -13.38 -6.94
C THR A 161 7.32 -13.05 -5.46
N LYS A 162 6.23 -12.40 -5.00
CA LYS A 162 6.00 -12.10 -3.58
C LYS A 162 5.89 -13.38 -2.74
N LYS A 163 5.18 -14.41 -3.24
CA LYS A 163 5.11 -15.74 -2.61
C LYS A 163 6.51 -16.39 -2.53
N LEU A 164 7.30 -16.34 -3.61
CA LEU A 164 8.65 -16.91 -3.69
C LEU A 164 9.67 -16.22 -2.77
N SER A 165 9.63 -14.88 -2.71
CA SER A 165 10.56 -14.09 -1.89
C SER A 165 10.35 -14.27 -0.39
N GLY A 166 9.24 -14.92 -0.02
CA GLY A 166 8.77 -15.02 1.36
C GLY A 166 8.40 -13.64 1.93
N ASN A 167 7.75 -13.66 3.08
CA ASN A 167 7.61 -12.42 3.86
C ASN A 167 8.99 -12.09 4.41
N ARG A 168 9.67 -11.07 3.85
CA ARG A 168 10.73 -10.37 4.58
C ARG A 168 10.11 -9.84 5.86
N ARG A 169 10.33 -10.52 6.97
CA ARG A 169 10.01 -9.99 8.29
C ARG A 169 10.97 -8.84 8.50
N LYS A 170 10.49 -7.61 8.32
CA LYS A 170 11.19 -6.47 8.91
C LYS A 170 11.32 -6.81 10.40
N PRO A 171 12.52 -6.73 11.00
CA PRO A 171 12.63 -6.88 12.44
C PRO A 171 11.65 -5.88 13.06
N GLU A 172 10.78 -6.35 13.95
CA GLU A 172 9.86 -5.48 14.67
C GLU A 172 10.72 -4.46 15.41
N ARG A 173 10.59 -3.19 15.01
CA ARG A 173 11.31 -2.12 15.68
C ARG A 173 10.63 -1.94 17.04
N PRO A 174 11.38 -1.95 18.14
CA PRO A 174 10.81 -1.69 19.45
C PRO A 174 10.15 -0.32 19.45
N VAL A 175 8.92 -0.25 19.96
CA VAL A 175 8.20 1.02 20.15
C VAL A 175 8.94 1.82 21.21
N LYS A 176 9.20 3.10 20.93
CA LYS A 176 9.92 4.00 21.83
C LYS A 176 9.00 5.07 22.41
N SER A 177 9.27 5.48 23.64
CA SER A 177 8.69 6.68 24.26
C SER A 177 9.12 7.94 23.52
N LYS A 178 8.54 9.08 23.87
CA LYS A 178 8.89 10.38 23.28
C LYS A 178 10.36 10.77 23.58
N GLU A 179 10.89 10.31 24.70
CA GLU A 179 12.28 10.48 25.16
C GLU A 179 13.22 9.40 24.57
N GLY A 180 12.73 8.56 23.66
CA GLY A 180 13.55 7.56 22.96
C GLY A 180 13.79 6.26 23.72
N LYS A 181 13.18 6.06 24.90
CA LYS A 181 13.31 4.82 25.69
C LYS A 181 12.44 3.71 25.11
N VAL A 182 12.94 2.48 25.08
CA VAL A 182 12.17 1.33 24.58
C VAL A 182 11.06 0.98 25.55
N ILE A 183 9.83 0.88 25.04
CA ILE A 183 8.65 0.48 25.79
C ILE A 183 8.45 -1.02 25.58
N THR A 184 8.39 -1.79 26.68
CA THR A 184 8.20 -3.25 26.64
C THR A 184 6.76 -3.66 26.94
N ASN A 185 5.99 -2.84 27.65
CA ASN A 185 4.61 -3.11 28.03
C ASN A 185 3.64 -2.82 26.86
N ILE A 186 2.78 -3.79 26.50
CA ILE A 186 1.81 -3.68 25.40
C ILE A 186 0.80 -2.53 25.62
N GLU A 187 0.38 -2.27 26.86
CA GLU A 187 -0.54 -1.19 27.18
C GLU A 187 0.10 0.17 27.00
N GLU A 188 1.34 0.34 27.46
CA GLU A 188 2.13 1.55 27.24
C GLU A 188 2.44 1.76 25.76
N GLN A 189 2.74 0.70 25.00
CA GLN A 189 2.92 0.77 23.55
C GLN A 189 1.64 1.24 22.87
N ARG A 190 0.47 0.74 23.30
CA ARG A 190 -0.83 1.18 22.79
C ARG A 190 -1.08 2.65 23.11
N ASN A 191 -0.84 3.07 24.35
CA ASN A 191 -1.00 4.46 24.76
C ASN A 191 -0.04 5.39 23.99
N ARG A 192 1.18 4.94 23.74
CA ARG A 192 2.16 5.65 22.91
C ARG A 192 1.67 5.82 21.46
N TRP A 193 1.00 4.81 20.90
CA TRP A 193 0.34 4.93 19.60
C TRP A 193 -0.83 5.91 19.64
N VAL A 194 -1.66 5.89 20.69
CA VAL A 194 -2.75 6.86 20.89
C VAL A 194 -2.21 8.28 20.92
N GLU A 195 -1.19 8.51 21.74
CA GLU A 195 -0.51 9.80 21.82
C GLU A 195 0.02 10.23 20.45
N HIS A 196 0.77 9.36 19.76
CA HIS A 196 1.35 9.66 18.44
C HIS A 196 0.29 10.09 17.42
N PHE A 197 -0.78 9.30 17.26
CA PHE A 197 -1.82 9.60 16.29
C PHE A 197 -2.71 10.77 16.73
N LYS A 198 -2.90 10.97 18.03
CA LYS A 198 -3.62 12.14 18.55
C LYS A 198 -2.87 13.42 18.23
N GLU A 199 -1.55 13.46 18.41
CA GLU A 199 -0.69 14.58 18.00
C GLU A 199 -0.68 14.77 16.48
N LEU A 200 -0.60 13.68 15.71
CA LEU A 200 -0.56 13.73 14.25
C LEU A 200 -1.88 14.24 13.63
N LEU A 201 -3.03 13.80 14.15
CA LEU A 201 -4.37 14.06 13.59
C LEU A 201 -5.10 15.24 14.24
N ASN A 202 -4.43 15.94 15.17
CA ASN A 202 -4.95 17.14 15.84
C ASN A 202 -3.86 18.21 15.96
N ARG A 203 -3.10 18.42 14.89
CA ARG A 203 -2.14 19.54 14.82
C ARG A 203 -2.90 20.87 14.92
N SER A 204 -2.26 21.87 15.52
CA SER A 204 -2.80 23.24 15.58
C SER A 204 -2.94 23.83 14.18
N ALA A 205 -3.88 24.74 14.01
CA ALA A 205 -4.07 25.46 12.75
C ALA A 205 -2.78 26.23 12.35
N PRO A 206 -2.57 26.49 11.04
CA PRO A 206 -1.48 27.34 10.57
C PRO A 206 -1.54 28.72 11.24
N LEU A 207 -0.38 29.28 11.61
CA LEU A 207 -0.31 30.60 12.26
C LEU A 207 -0.81 31.72 11.35
N ASN A 208 -0.53 31.62 10.05
CA ASN A 208 -0.91 32.59 9.03
C ASN A 208 -1.69 31.88 7.91
N PRO A 209 -3.00 31.66 8.07
CA PRO A 209 -3.80 31.03 7.03
C PRO A 209 -3.88 31.96 5.80
N PRO A 210 -3.84 31.41 4.58
CA PRO A 210 -3.89 32.21 3.37
C PRO A 210 -5.27 32.83 3.18
N ASN A 211 -5.29 34.05 2.64
CA ASN A 211 -6.53 34.66 2.18
C ASN A 211 -6.93 34.03 0.84
N ILE A 212 -7.83 33.04 0.88
CA ILE A 212 -8.33 32.35 -0.29
C ILE A 212 -9.70 32.91 -0.64
N GLU A 213 -9.77 33.64 -1.75
CA GLU A 213 -11.03 34.15 -2.29
C GLU A 213 -11.84 33.04 -2.97
N ALA A 214 -13.16 33.07 -2.78
CA ALA A 214 -14.07 32.15 -3.45
C ALA A 214 -14.17 32.49 -4.95
N ALA A 215 -14.47 31.47 -5.77
CA ALA A 215 -14.76 31.71 -7.18
C ALA A 215 -15.96 32.67 -7.31
N PRO A 216 -15.94 33.58 -8.31
CA PRO A 216 -17.04 34.51 -8.54
C PRO A 216 -18.32 33.80 -9.02
N THR A 217 -18.22 32.58 -9.53
CA THR A 217 -19.37 31.80 -10.01
C THR A 217 -19.19 30.33 -9.63
N ASP A 218 -20.30 29.69 -9.24
CA ASP A 218 -20.32 28.27 -8.92
C ASP A 218 -20.26 27.42 -10.21
N LEU A 219 -19.56 26.29 -10.13
CA LEU A 219 -19.55 25.28 -11.18
C LEU A 219 -20.95 24.62 -11.28
N PRO A 220 -21.35 24.15 -12.48
CA PRO A 220 -22.65 23.52 -12.71
C PRO A 220 -22.68 22.08 -12.15
N ILE A 221 -22.58 21.95 -10.83
CA ILE A 221 -22.59 20.68 -10.11
C ILE A 221 -24.02 20.37 -9.67
N ASP A 222 -24.51 19.17 -9.93
CA ASP A 222 -25.84 18.74 -9.47
C ASP A 222 -25.89 18.65 -7.93
N VAL A 223 -26.76 19.48 -7.33
CA VAL A 223 -27.01 19.55 -5.89
C VAL A 223 -28.32 18.88 -5.46
N GLY A 224 -29.01 18.21 -6.38
CA GLY A 224 -30.20 17.40 -6.11
C GLY A 224 -29.88 16.14 -5.29
N PRO A 225 -30.89 15.42 -4.78
CA PRO A 225 -30.67 14.12 -4.15
C PRO A 225 -30.04 13.12 -5.14
N PRO A 226 -29.17 12.19 -4.68
CA PRO A 226 -28.66 11.10 -5.51
C PRO A 226 -29.77 10.28 -6.15
N THR A 227 -29.68 10.06 -7.45
CA THR A 227 -30.58 9.13 -8.17
C THR A 227 -30.17 7.68 -7.94
N ILE A 228 -31.11 6.75 -8.13
CA ILE A 228 -30.84 5.31 -7.99
C ILE A 228 -29.79 4.87 -9.02
N GLU A 229 -29.81 5.45 -10.21
CA GLU A 229 -28.86 5.19 -11.29
C GLU A 229 -27.44 5.62 -10.90
N GLU A 230 -27.27 6.81 -10.33
CA GLU A 230 -25.97 7.30 -9.85
C GLU A 230 -25.41 6.41 -8.74
N ILE A 231 -26.28 6.01 -7.80
CA ILE A 231 -25.90 5.09 -6.74
C ILE A 231 -25.46 3.76 -7.38
N SER A 232 -26.27 3.17 -8.25
CA SER A 232 -25.97 1.90 -8.95
C SER A 232 -24.64 1.95 -9.72
N MET A 233 -24.38 3.01 -10.46
CA MET A 233 -23.11 3.22 -11.16
C MET A 233 -21.92 3.32 -10.19
N ALA A 234 -22.08 4.05 -9.09
CA ALA A 234 -21.06 4.19 -8.04
C ALA A 234 -20.67 2.83 -7.45
N ILE A 235 -21.64 1.92 -7.28
CA ILE A 235 -21.41 0.55 -6.78
C ILE A 235 -20.54 -0.27 -7.72
N ARG A 236 -20.92 -0.30 -9.00
CA ARG A 236 -20.21 -1.07 -10.03
C ARG A 236 -18.73 -0.69 -10.11
N GLN A 237 -18.43 0.59 -9.87
CA GLN A 237 -17.07 1.15 -9.91
C GLN A 237 -16.22 0.90 -8.65
N ILE A 238 -16.75 0.30 -7.58
CA ILE A 238 -15.94 -0.04 -6.40
C ILE A 238 -14.90 -1.09 -6.76
N LYS A 239 -13.68 -0.97 -6.23
CA LYS A 239 -12.64 -1.99 -6.39
C LYS A 239 -12.87 -3.15 -5.41
N SER A 240 -13.00 -4.35 -5.94
CA SER A 240 -13.02 -5.60 -5.16
C SER A 240 -11.62 -5.96 -4.64
N GLY A 241 -11.53 -6.73 -3.56
CA GLY A 241 -10.32 -7.24 -2.94
C GLY A 241 -9.76 -6.38 -1.80
N LYS A 242 -10.38 -5.23 -1.49
CA LYS A 242 -9.96 -4.33 -0.40
C LYS A 242 -10.36 -4.87 0.97
N ALA A 243 -9.58 -4.56 2.00
CA ALA A 243 -9.93 -4.91 3.38
C ALA A 243 -11.26 -4.26 3.77
N ALA A 244 -12.09 -5.00 4.49
CA ALA A 244 -13.30 -4.45 5.08
C ALA A 244 -12.93 -3.40 6.13
N GLY A 245 -13.78 -2.39 6.28
CA GLY A 245 -13.66 -1.40 7.35
C GLY A 245 -13.93 -2.00 8.74
N PRO A 246 -14.00 -1.17 9.80
CA PRO A 246 -14.27 -1.64 11.16
C PRO A 246 -15.61 -2.39 11.28
N ASP A 247 -16.53 -2.15 10.35
CA ASP A 247 -17.82 -2.86 10.26
C ASP A 247 -17.72 -4.28 9.70
N ASN A 248 -16.52 -4.69 9.25
CA ASN A 248 -16.25 -5.98 8.61
C ASN A 248 -17.11 -6.26 7.36
N ILE A 249 -17.69 -5.22 6.75
CA ILE A 249 -18.40 -5.32 5.48
C ILE A 249 -17.40 -5.12 4.32
N PRO A 250 -17.24 -6.12 3.46
CA PRO A 250 -16.33 -6.07 2.31
C PRO A 250 -17.04 -5.47 1.08
N ALA A 251 -16.23 -4.93 0.15
CA ALA A 251 -16.71 -4.30 -1.07
C ALA A 251 -17.55 -5.24 -1.95
N GLU A 252 -17.31 -6.54 -1.92
CA GLU A 252 -18.05 -7.56 -2.67
C GLU A 252 -19.47 -7.74 -2.15
N ALA A 253 -19.65 -7.74 -0.82
CA ALA A 253 -20.98 -7.80 -0.21
C ALA A 253 -21.79 -6.54 -0.51
N LEU A 254 -21.11 -5.39 -0.57
CA LEU A 254 -21.71 -4.10 -0.97
C LEU A 254 -21.99 -4.02 -2.47
N LYS A 255 -21.26 -4.75 -3.32
CA LYS A 255 -21.60 -4.83 -4.75
C LYS A 255 -22.85 -5.65 -5.02
N ALA A 256 -23.30 -6.43 -4.03
CA ALA A 256 -24.50 -7.22 -4.12
C ALA A 256 -25.76 -6.45 -3.67
N ASP A 257 -25.65 -5.26 -3.03
CA ASP A 257 -26.80 -4.41 -2.67
C ASP A 257 -26.50 -2.92 -2.40
N VAL A 258 -27.53 -2.05 -2.42
CA VAL A 258 -27.48 -0.66 -2.92
C VAL A 258 -27.09 0.44 -1.91
N ALA A 259 -26.86 0.14 -0.62
CA ALA A 259 -26.76 1.18 0.41
C ALA A 259 -25.35 1.35 1.03
N ALA A 260 -24.54 2.26 0.47
CA ALA A 260 -23.46 3.06 1.10
C ALA A 260 -22.47 3.63 0.06
N PHE A 261 -22.85 4.70 -0.68
CA PHE A 261 -22.07 5.17 -1.85
C PHE A 261 -21.95 6.69 -1.99
N PHE A 262 -22.40 7.43 -0.97
CA PHE A 262 -22.53 8.89 -1.02
C PHE A 262 -21.24 9.61 -1.45
N ASN A 263 -20.07 9.21 -0.91
CA ASN A 263 -18.77 9.79 -1.29
C ASN A 263 -18.40 9.56 -2.77
N ARG A 264 -18.83 8.44 -3.36
CA ARG A 264 -18.58 8.14 -4.78
C ARG A 264 -19.51 8.94 -5.68
N VAL A 265 -20.78 9.11 -5.31
CA VAL A 265 -21.73 9.95 -6.03
C VAL A 265 -21.22 11.40 -6.05
N LEU A 266 -20.86 11.95 -4.88
CA LEU A 266 -20.28 13.29 -4.78
C LEU A 266 -19.04 13.44 -5.66
N LEU A 267 -18.11 12.48 -5.61
CA LEU A 267 -16.93 12.50 -6.46
C LEU A 267 -17.30 12.50 -7.95
N ASN A 268 -18.25 11.67 -8.38
CA ASN A 268 -18.66 11.59 -9.78
C ASN A 268 -19.31 12.89 -10.28
N ARG A 269 -20.07 13.59 -9.43
CA ARG A 269 -20.67 14.89 -9.78
C ARG A 269 -19.66 16.02 -9.86
N MET A 270 -18.63 16.01 -9.03
CA MET A 270 -17.65 17.10 -8.97
C MET A 270 -16.48 16.93 -9.93
N LYS A 271 -16.03 15.68 -10.15
CA LYS A 271 -14.72 15.41 -10.76
C LYS A 271 -14.55 16.10 -12.11
N ASP A 272 -15.54 16.05 -13.01
CA ASP A 272 -15.35 16.49 -14.39
C ASP A 272 -15.31 18.03 -14.46
N CYS A 273 -16.17 18.72 -13.71
CA CYS A 273 -16.19 20.19 -13.66
C CYS A 273 -14.95 20.77 -12.96
N VAL A 274 -14.49 20.13 -11.89
CA VAL A 274 -13.33 20.59 -11.12
C VAL A 274 -12.02 20.21 -11.80
N ASP A 275 -11.94 19.03 -12.45
CA ASP A 275 -10.75 18.61 -13.20
C ASP A 275 -10.41 19.60 -14.32
N ALA A 276 -11.41 20.21 -14.94
CA ALA A 276 -11.24 21.28 -15.93
C ALA A 276 -10.56 22.55 -15.37
N GLN A 277 -10.56 22.75 -14.04
CA GLN A 277 -9.90 23.87 -13.37
C GLN A 277 -8.47 23.55 -12.92
N LEU A 278 -8.08 22.26 -12.90
CA LEU A 278 -6.77 21.81 -12.43
C LEU A 278 -5.67 22.07 -13.46
N ARG A 279 -4.45 22.37 -12.98
CA ARG A 279 -3.28 22.59 -13.84
C ARG A 279 -2.93 21.34 -14.66
N ASP A 280 -2.41 21.54 -15.86
CA ASP A 280 -2.04 20.44 -16.76
C ASP A 280 -0.82 19.62 -16.33
N GLN A 281 -0.02 20.14 -15.40
CA GLN A 281 1.16 19.47 -14.87
C GLN A 281 0.80 18.34 -13.90
N GLN A 282 -0.38 18.40 -13.27
CA GLN A 282 -0.87 17.37 -12.36
C GLN A 282 -1.48 16.20 -13.13
N ALA A 283 -0.94 15.00 -12.91
CA ALA A 283 -1.39 13.75 -13.55
C ALA A 283 -2.02 12.75 -12.57
N GLY A 284 -1.84 12.93 -11.26
CA GLY A 284 -2.34 12.01 -10.24
C GLY A 284 -3.86 11.92 -10.21
N PHE A 285 -4.39 10.69 -10.26
CA PHE A 285 -5.83 10.38 -10.18
C PHE A 285 -6.72 11.06 -11.24
N ARG A 286 -6.13 11.55 -12.34
CA ARG A 286 -6.87 12.17 -13.45
C ARG A 286 -7.10 11.18 -14.58
N LYS A 287 -8.19 11.39 -15.33
CA LYS A 287 -8.53 10.55 -16.48
C LYS A 287 -7.48 10.74 -17.58
N ASP A 288 -7.12 9.66 -18.26
CA ASP A 288 -6.22 9.67 -19.42
C ASP A 288 -4.81 10.22 -19.13
N ARG A 289 -4.38 10.16 -17.87
CA ARG A 289 -3.03 10.53 -17.42
C ARG A 289 -2.44 9.42 -16.55
N SER A 290 -1.22 8.98 -16.88
CA SER A 290 -0.56 7.91 -16.15
C SER A 290 0.78 8.34 -15.54
N CYS A 291 1.22 7.61 -14.52
CA CYS A 291 2.56 7.76 -13.97
C CYS A 291 3.62 7.49 -15.04
N THR A 292 3.34 6.57 -15.97
CA THR A 292 4.24 6.25 -17.09
C THR A 292 4.43 7.45 -18.01
N ASP A 293 3.39 8.25 -18.25
CA ASP A 293 3.49 9.46 -19.07
C ASP A 293 4.38 10.52 -18.40
N GLN A 294 4.25 10.70 -17.07
CA GLN A 294 5.13 11.62 -16.33
C GLN A 294 6.59 11.16 -16.35
N ILE A 295 6.85 9.86 -16.16
CA ILE A 295 8.20 9.30 -16.25
C ILE A 295 8.76 9.49 -17.66
N ALA A 296 7.95 9.28 -18.70
CA ALA A 296 8.36 9.50 -20.08
C ALA A 296 8.71 10.96 -20.34
N LYS A 297 7.92 11.91 -19.83
CA LYS A 297 8.21 13.35 -19.93
C LYS A 297 9.52 13.72 -19.25
N VAL A 298 9.75 13.28 -18.01
CA VAL A 298 11.03 13.50 -17.30
C VAL A 298 12.19 12.94 -18.11
N ARG A 299 12.05 11.74 -18.68
CA ARG A 299 13.09 11.12 -19.52
C ARG A 299 13.38 11.96 -20.76
N ILE A 300 12.36 12.43 -21.47
CA ILE A 300 12.51 13.28 -22.66
C ILE A 300 13.22 14.59 -22.30
N ILE A 301 12.84 15.22 -21.17
CA ILE A 301 13.47 16.46 -20.67
C ILE A 301 14.97 16.25 -20.45
N VAL A 302 15.34 15.17 -19.75
CA VAL A 302 16.74 14.85 -19.48
C VAL A 302 17.51 14.60 -20.79
N GLU A 303 16.93 13.85 -21.73
CA GLU A 303 17.55 13.55 -23.02
C GLU A 303 17.77 14.82 -23.86
N GLN A 304 16.78 15.71 -23.95
CA GLN A 304 16.90 16.99 -24.67
C GLN A 304 17.91 17.92 -24.00
N SER A 305 17.93 17.99 -22.67
CA SER A 305 18.90 18.84 -21.98
C SER A 305 20.34 18.41 -22.24
N ILE A 306 20.59 17.10 -22.34
CA ILE A 306 21.89 16.55 -22.75
C ILE A 306 22.20 16.88 -24.21
N GLU A 307 21.24 16.69 -25.11
CA GLU A 307 21.40 16.94 -26.55
C GLU A 307 21.75 18.40 -26.85
N TRP A 308 21.09 19.35 -26.17
CA TRP A 308 21.33 20.78 -26.35
C TRP A 308 22.43 21.35 -25.43
N ASN A 309 23.11 20.50 -24.66
CA ASN A 309 24.12 20.91 -23.68
C ASN A 309 23.61 22.04 -22.74
N SER A 310 22.34 21.93 -22.34
CA SER A 310 21.68 22.91 -21.47
C SER A 310 21.73 22.47 -20.01
N SER A 311 21.82 23.43 -19.09
CA SER A 311 21.76 23.12 -17.66
C SER A 311 20.33 22.73 -17.26
N LEU A 312 20.22 21.64 -16.51
CA LEU A 312 18.95 21.13 -15.98
C LEU A 312 19.12 20.75 -14.51
N TYR A 313 18.24 21.30 -13.68
CA TYR A 313 18.09 20.96 -12.28
C TYR A 313 16.70 20.39 -12.07
N ILE A 314 16.61 19.25 -11.38
CA ILE A 314 15.35 18.62 -10.98
C ILE A 314 15.35 18.48 -9.46
N ASN A 315 14.32 18.99 -8.80
CA ASN A 315 14.12 18.81 -7.36
C ASN A 315 12.85 17.99 -7.10
N PHE A 316 13.01 16.84 -6.45
CA PHE A 316 11.90 15.96 -6.07
C PHE A 316 11.45 16.28 -4.65
N ILE A 317 10.18 16.65 -4.49
CA ILE A 317 9.57 17.01 -3.20
C ILE A 317 8.60 15.90 -2.79
N ASP A 318 8.75 15.45 -1.55
CA ASP A 318 7.85 14.51 -0.89
C ASP A 318 7.24 15.18 0.35
N PHE A 319 5.93 15.04 0.55
CA PHE A 319 5.23 15.63 1.67
C PHE A 319 5.08 14.61 2.81
N GLU A 320 5.71 14.87 3.96
CA GLU A 320 5.55 13.99 5.11
C GLU A 320 4.10 13.96 5.62
N LYS A 321 3.51 12.76 5.64
CA LYS A 321 2.17 12.47 6.22
C LYS A 321 1.11 13.44 5.73
N SER A 322 1.18 13.72 4.44
CA SER A 322 0.44 14.76 3.77
C SER A 322 -1.08 14.64 3.98
N PHE A 323 -1.65 13.44 3.97
CA PHE A 323 -3.09 13.26 4.17
C PHE A 323 -3.54 13.66 5.58
N ASP A 324 -2.70 13.48 6.60
CA ASP A 324 -3.05 13.67 8.00
C ASP A 324 -2.94 15.13 8.46
N SER A 325 -2.17 15.94 7.73
CA SER A 325 -1.76 17.29 8.12
C SER A 325 -2.55 18.44 7.48
N VAL A 326 -3.49 18.17 6.58
CA VAL A 326 -4.29 19.21 5.90
C VAL A 326 -5.20 19.93 6.90
N ASP A 327 -5.13 21.27 6.94
CA ASP A 327 -6.10 22.06 7.67
C ASP A 327 -7.48 22.02 6.99
N ARG A 328 -8.50 21.60 7.73
CA ARG A 328 -9.86 21.43 7.19
C ARG A 328 -10.52 22.76 6.85
N THR A 329 -10.27 23.80 7.64
CA THR A 329 -10.84 25.14 7.39
C THR A 329 -10.39 25.68 6.04
N THR A 330 -9.09 25.54 5.76
CA THR A 330 -8.48 25.92 4.48
C THR A 330 -8.98 25.03 3.35
N LEU A 331 -9.16 23.73 3.57
CA LEU A 331 -9.74 22.82 2.59
C LEU A 331 -11.16 23.23 2.14
N TRP A 332 -12.00 23.69 3.06
CA TRP A 332 -13.35 24.17 2.72
C TRP A 332 -13.33 25.45 1.89
N LYS A 333 -12.42 26.38 2.23
CA LYS A 333 -12.18 27.59 1.43
C LYS A 333 -11.67 27.24 0.03
N LEU A 334 -10.77 26.25 -0.09
CA LEU A 334 -10.28 25.77 -1.37
C LEU A 334 -11.41 25.22 -2.24
N LEU A 335 -12.34 24.44 -1.69
CA LEU A 335 -13.50 23.98 -2.46
C LEU A 335 -14.29 25.15 -3.05
N ARG A 336 -14.50 26.23 -2.28
CA ARG A 336 -15.14 27.46 -2.77
C ARG A 336 -14.29 28.20 -3.82
N HIS A 337 -12.97 28.21 -3.66
CA HIS A 337 -12.04 28.78 -4.63
C HIS A 337 -12.11 28.08 -5.99
N TYR A 338 -12.28 26.75 -6.01
CA TYR A 338 -12.48 25.98 -7.23
C TYR A 338 -13.94 25.98 -7.74
N GLY A 339 -14.82 26.81 -7.16
CA GLY A 339 -16.21 26.97 -7.61
C GLY A 339 -17.17 25.87 -7.17
N VAL A 340 -16.82 25.02 -6.21
CA VAL A 340 -17.75 24.02 -5.67
C VAL A 340 -18.82 24.70 -4.83
N THR A 341 -20.10 24.52 -5.16
CA THR A 341 -21.26 25.12 -4.48
C THR A 341 -21.24 24.90 -2.96
N GLN A 342 -21.63 25.92 -2.18
CA GLN A 342 -21.62 25.89 -0.71
C GLN A 342 -22.42 24.70 -0.13
N LYS A 343 -23.53 24.32 -0.78
CA LYS A 343 -24.33 23.16 -0.36
C LYS A 343 -23.51 21.87 -0.38
N ILE A 344 -22.69 21.65 -1.41
CA ILE A 344 -21.80 20.48 -1.50
C ILE A 344 -20.67 20.58 -0.49
N VAL A 345 -20.11 21.78 -0.27
CA VAL A 345 -19.10 22.01 0.78
C VAL A 345 -19.64 21.64 2.16
N ASN A 346 -20.85 22.07 2.52
CA ASN A 346 -21.48 21.75 3.80
C ASN A 346 -21.70 20.25 3.97
N VAL A 347 -22.11 19.57 2.90
CA VAL A 347 -22.28 18.11 2.88
C VAL A 347 -20.95 17.40 3.12
N ILE A 348 -19.88 17.83 2.45
CA ILE A 348 -18.54 17.26 2.65
C ILE A 348 -18.08 17.55 4.07
N GLN A 349 -18.18 18.79 4.55
CA GLN A 349 -17.80 19.19 5.90
C GLN A 349 -18.52 18.35 6.97
N SER A 350 -19.84 18.19 6.85
CA SER A 350 -20.65 17.36 7.77
C SER A 350 -20.14 15.91 7.83
N SER A 351 -19.59 15.39 6.74
CA SER A 351 -19.01 14.05 6.71
C SER A 351 -17.67 13.92 7.44
N TYR A 352 -17.04 15.04 7.82
CA TYR A 352 -15.79 15.13 8.57
C TYR A 352 -15.99 15.55 10.04
N ASP A 353 -17.16 16.08 10.39
CA ASP A 353 -17.47 16.52 11.75
C ASP A 353 -17.67 15.32 12.70
N GLY A 354 -17.26 15.48 13.96
CA GLY A 354 -17.45 14.47 15.02
C GLY A 354 -16.71 13.14 14.80
N LEU A 355 -15.74 13.08 13.89
CA LEU A 355 -14.98 11.87 13.60
C LEU A 355 -14.08 11.47 14.78
N HIS A 356 -14.15 10.19 15.15
CA HIS A 356 -13.32 9.61 16.20
C HIS A 356 -12.39 8.51 15.64
N CYS A 357 -11.14 8.53 16.07
CA CYS A 357 -10.16 7.49 15.79
C CYS A 357 -10.09 6.50 16.97
N LYS A 358 -9.99 5.20 16.66
CA LYS A 358 -9.63 4.14 17.62
C LYS A 358 -8.48 3.33 17.06
N ILE A 359 -7.49 3.05 17.91
CA ILE A 359 -6.30 2.28 17.52
C ILE A 359 -6.47 0.85 18.01
N VAL A 360 -6.14 -0.11 17.15
CA VAL A 360 -6.06 -1.53 17.51
C VAL A 360 -4.57 -1.91 17.60
N TYR A 361 -4.13 -2.35 18.78
CA TYR A 361 -2.77 -2.81 19.00
C TYR A 361 -2.77 -4.04 19.91
N GLY A 362 -2.10 -5.11 19.48
CA GLY A 362 -2.12 -6.39 20.21
C GLY A 362 -3.51 -7.05 20.29
N GLY A 363 -4.37 -6.82 19.28
CA GLY A 363 -5.74 -7.37 19.24
C GLY A 363 -6.75 -6.67 20.15
N GLN A 364 -6.36 -5.63 20.88
CA GLN A 364 -7.23 -4.86 21.75
C GLN A 364 -7.38 -3.42 21.25
N LEU A 365 -8.55 -2.84 21.50
CA LEU A 365 -8.89 -1.46 21.15
C LEU A 365 -8.41 -0.48 22.23
N ALA A 366 -7.90 0.66 21.77
CA ALA A 366 -7.56 1.80 22.61
C ALA A 366 -8.76 2.73 22.85
N LYS A 367 -8.60 3.68 23.78
CA LYS A 367 -9.53 4.80 23.96
C LYS A 367 -9.64 5.61 22.67
N SER A 368 -10.86 6.04 22.33
CA SER A 368 -11.10 6.91 21.18
C SER A 368 -10.64 8.34 21.44
N PHE A 369 -10.26 9.03 20.38
CA PHE A 369 -10.04 10.48 20.39
C PHE A 369 -10.61 11.10 19.11
N GLU A 370 -11.00 12.36 19.20
CA GLU A 370 -11.52 13.13 18.07
C GLU A 370 -10.41 13.45 17.04
N ILE A 371 -10.77 13.51 15.76
CA ILE A 371 -9.89 13.85 14.64
C ILE A 371 -10.26 15.24 14.10
N LYS A 372 -9.36 16.20 14.22
CA LYS A 372 -9.59 17.60 13.81
C LYS A 372 -8.92 17.98 12.49
N THR A 373 -7.82 17.32 12.13
CA THR A 373 -7.08 17.64 10.89
C THR A 373 -7.14 16.50 9.88
N GLY A 374 -6.65 16.80 8.67
CA GLY A 374 -6.41 15.83 7.62
C GLY A 374 -7.65 15.38 6.85
N VAL A 375 -7.37 14.73 5.72
CA VAL A 375 -8.30 14.00 4.89
C VAL A 375 -8.23 12.49 5.23
N ARG A 376 -9.36 11.79 5.19
CA ARG A 376 -9.45 10.38 5.58
C ARG A 376 -8.66 9.47 4.63
N GLN A 377 -7.57 8.87 5.10
CA GLN A 377 -6.86 7.86 4.31
C GLN A 377 -7.79 6.67 3.98
N GLY A 378 -7.76 6.22 2.73
CA GLY A 378 -8.61 5.12 2.24
C GLY A 378 -10.04 5.52 1.84
N CYS A 379 -10.49 6.74 2.12
CA CYS A 379 -11.74 7.28 1.57
C CYS A 379 -11.61 7.56 0.06
N LEU A 380 -12.69 7.36 -0.70
CA LEU A 380 -12.70 7.61 -2.15
C LEU A 380 -12.59 9.09 -2.52
N LEU A 381 -13.12 9.98 -1.67
CA LEU A 381 -13.14 11.42 -1.90
C LEU A 381 -11.83 12.09 -1.48
N SER A 382 -11.13 11.55 -0.48
CA SER A 382 -9.92 12.16 0.08
C SER A 382 -8.79 12.41 -0.92
N PRO A 383 -8.44 11.50 -1.85
CA PRO A 383 -7.43 11.77 -2.86
C PRO A 383 -7.79 12.98 -3.74
N PHE A 384 -9.07 13.11 -4.10
CA PHE A 384 -9.55 14.25 -4.90
C PHE A 384 -9.46 15.57 -4.12
N LEU A 385 -9.90 15.58 -2.85
CA LEU A 385 -9.77 16.76 -1.98
C LEU A 385 -8.30 17.16 -1.80
N PHE A 386 -7.43 16.17 -1.66
CA PHE A 386 -6.00 16.38 -1.51
C PHE A 386 -5.36 16.98 -2.77
N LEU A 387 -5.79 16.56 -3.97
CA LEU A 387 -5.31 17.13 -5.23
C LEU A 387 -5.57 18.63 -5.33
N LEU A 388 -6.72 19.11 -4.84
CA LEU A 388 -7.02 20.56 -4.82
C LEU A 388 -6.02 21.33 -3.98
N VAL A 389 -5.59 20.74 -2.87
CA VAL A 389 -4.57 21.34 -2.00
C VAL A 389 -3.23 21.45 -2.73
N ILE A 390 -2.79 20.36 -3.37
CA ILE A 390 -1.53 20.36 -4.13
C ILE A 390 -1.59 21.31 -5.32
N ASP A 391 -2.70 21.30 -6.08
CA ASP A 391 -2.88 22.18 -7.22
C ASP A 391 -2.79 23.65 -6.81
N TRP A 392 -3.43 24.03 -5.69
CA TRP A 392 -3.36 25.39 -5.17
C TRP A 392 -1.96 25.77 -4.68
N ILE A 393 -1.27 24.88 -3.95
CA ILE A 393 0.12 25.13 -3.47
C ILE A 393 0.99 25.45 -4.67
N MET A 394 0.91 24.59 -5.67
CA MET A 394 1.74 24.70 -6.85
C MET A 394 1.38 25.93 -7.69
N ARG A 395 0.08 26.18 -7.92
CA ARG A 395 -0.41 27.38 -8.62
C ARG A 395 0.08 28.68 -7.95
N THR A 396 0.07 28.73 -6.62
CA THR A 396 0.54 29.89 -5.83
C THR A 396 2.06 30.03 -5.89
N SER A 397 2.80 28.91 -5.92
CA SER A 397 4.26 28.93 -5.93
C SER A 397 4.89 29.20 -7.30
N THR A 398 4.19 28.85 -8.38
CA THR A 398 4.69 28.96 -9.77
C THR A 398 4.08 30.12 -10.56
N SER A 399 3.13 30.87 -9.99
CA SER A 399 2.52 32.03 -10.65
C SER A 399 3.47 33.20 -10.89
N GLU A 400 4.51 33.34 -10.08
CA GLU A 400 5.46 34.46 -10.17
C GLU A 400 6.75 34.05 -10.90
N GLY A 401 6.93 34.58 -12.12
CA GLY A 401 8.21 34.54 -12.83
C GLY A 401 8.49 33.30 -13.69
N LYS A 402 9.25 33.52 -14.76
CA LYS A 402 9.69 32.51 -15.75
C LYS A 402 10.89 31.70 -15.23
N ARG A 403 10.63 30.77 -14.31
CA ARG A 403 11.66 29.99 -13.58
C ARG A 403 11.72 28.51 -14.02
N GLY A 404 10.94 28.15 -15.04
CA GLY A 404 10.87 26.81 -15.60
C GLY A 404 11.88 26.57 -16.72
N ILE A 405 11.86 25.34 -17.25
CA ILE A 405 12.62 25.01 -18.46
C ILE A 405 11.82 25.42 -19.70
N GLN A 406 12.51 25.84 -20.77
CA GLN A 406 11.84 26.07 -22.05
C GLN A 406 11.44 24.72 -22.65
N TRP A 407 10.14 24.45 -22.76
CA TRP A 407 9.62 23.18 -23.28
C TRP A 407 9.20 23.28 -24.74
N THR A 408 8.56 24.38 -25.13
CA THR A 408 8.28 24.72 -26.53
C THR A 408 8.62 26.19 -26.77
N SER A 409 8.56 26.68 -28.00
CA SER A 409 8.81 28.10 -28.30
C SER A 409 7.90 29.06 -27.52
N ARG A 410 6.74 28.60 -27.02
CA ARG A 410 5.76 29.42 -26.29
C ARG A 410 5.53 28.99 -24.85
N MET A 411 6.02 27.82 -24.43
CA MET A 411 5.69 27.24 -23.13
C MET A 411 6.95 26.98 -22.31
N GLN A 412 6.90 27.43 -21.06
CA GLN A 412 7.82 26.99 -20.02
C GLN A 412 7.16 25.93 -19.15
N LEU A 413 7.97 25.00 -18.67
CA LEU A 413 7.53 23.93 -17.80
C LEU A 413 8.23 24.07 -16.46
N ASP A 414 7.44 24.35 -15.42
CA ASP A 414 7.95 24.62 -14.09
C ASP A 414 8.04 23.38 -13.21
N ASP A 415 7.14 22.42 -13.44
CA ASP A 415 6.93 21.25 -12.60
C ASP A 415 6.26 20.10 -13.38
N LEU A 416 6.38 18.89 -12.82
CA LEU A 416 5.64 17.70 -13.20
C LEU A 416 5.18 16.97 -11.94
N ASP A 417 3.87 16.72 -11.83
CA ASP A 417 3.29 16.25 -10.57
C ASP A 417 2.49 14.96 -10.76
N PHE A 418 2.59 14.06 -9.78
CA PHE A 418 1.72 12.90 -9.67
C PHE A 418 1.23 12.74 -8.23
N ALA A 419 0.02 13.23 -7.96
CA ALA A 419 -0.54 13.32 -6.61
C ALA A 419 0.35 14.18 -5.70
N ASP A 420 0.96 13.59 -4.67
CA ASP A 420 1.91 14.21 -3.74
C ASP A 420 3.37 14.20 -4.22
N ASP A 421 3.71 13.36 -5.20
CA ASP A 421 5.05 13.34 -5.78
C ASP A 421 5.22 14.52 -6.75
N LEU A 422 6.03 15.51 -6.36
CA LEU A 422 6.32 16.69 -7.18
C LEU A 422 7.76 16.66 -7.73
N ALA A 423 7.93 17.08 -8.98
CA ALA A 423 9.24 17.29 -9.58
C ALA A 423 9.34 18.72 -10.14
N LEU A 424 10.05 19.59 -9.43
CA LEU A 424 10.35 20.95 -9.88
C LEU A 424 11.49 20.94 -10.90
N LEU A 425 11.38 21.78 -11.92
CA LEU A 425 12.33 21.89 -13.03
C LEU A 425 12.90 23.32 -13.12
N SER A 426 14.21 23.45 -13.35
CA SER A 426 14.88 24.75 -13.50
C SER A 426 16.16 24.63 -14.35
N GLN A 427 16.60 25.74 -14.93
CA GLN A 427 17.89 25.84 -15.64
C GLN A 427 19.03 26.32 -14.74
N THR A 428 18.71 26.98 -13.62
CA THR A 428 19.72 27.49 -12.68
C THR A 428 19.46 27.02 -11.25
N LYS A 429 20.53 26.89 -10.46
CA LYS A 429 20.47 26.55 -9.04
C LYS A 429 19.71 27.60 -8.22
N GLN A 430 19.88 28.89 -8.54
CA GLN A 430 19.20 29.98 -7.84
C GLN A 430 17.68 29.89 -8.01
N GLN A 431 17.20 29.77 -9.25
CA GLN A 431 15.78 29.61 -9.54
C GLN A 431 15.20 28.35 -8.88
N MET A 432 15.98 27.26 -8.80
CA MET A 432 15.56 26.04 -8.10
C MET A 432 15.36 26.29 -6.59
N GLN A 433 16.28 27.01 -5.96
CA GLN A 433 16.19 27.37 -4.55
C GLN A 433 14.97 28.26 -4.30
N GLU A 434 14.75 29.29 -5.11
CA GLU A 434 13.61 30.20 -5.01
C GLU A 434 12.28 29.45 -5.15
N LYS A 435 12.17 28.52 -6.11
CA LYS A 435 11.00 27.66 -6.28
C LYS A 435 10.74 26.79 -5.05
N THR A 436 11.79 26.16 -4.54
CA THR A 436 11.69 25.28 -3.38
C THR A 436 11.22 26.06 -2.14
N THR A 437 11.77 27.26 -1.94
CA THR A 437 11.34 28.17 -0.86
C THR A 437 9.90 28.62 -1.04
N SER A 438 9.46 28.93 -2.27
CA SER A 438 8.09 29.33 -2.56
C SER A 438 7.07 28.20 -2.33
N VAL A 439 7.38 26.98 -2.77
CA VAL A 439 6.57 25.79 -2.47
C VAL A 439 6.49 25.54 -0.97
N ALA A 440 7.60 25.68 -0.26
CA ALA A 440 7.62 25.53 1.20
C ALA A 440 6.72 26.56 1.89
N ALA A 441 6.83 27.84 1.53
CA ALA A 441 6.00 28.90 2.09
C ALA A 441 4.50 28.71 1.80
N ALA A 442 4.14 28.37 0.55
CA ALA A 442 2.75 28.10 0.17
C ALA A 442 2.19 26.86 0.90
N SER A 443 3.03 25.85 1.13
CA SER A 443 2.66 24.65 1.87
C SER A 443 2.46 24.92 3.36
N GLU A 444 3.32 25.72 4.00
CA GLU A 444 3.18 26.13 5.41
C GLU A 444 1.86 26.84 5.69
N ALA A 445 1.32 27.55 4.70
CA ALA A 445 0.04 28.24 4.80
C ALA A 445 -1.16 27.27 4.93
N ILE A 446 -1.05 26.03 4.41
CA ILE A 446 -2.16 25.05 4.40
C ILE A 446 -1.88 23.82 5.26
N ARG A 447 -0.61 23.51 5.47
CA ARG A 447 -0.09 22.28 6.07
C ARG A 447 1.11 22.60 6.95
N TRP A 448 1.42 21.69 7.85
CA TRP A 448 2.65 21.76 8.62
C TRP A 448 3.79 21.06 7.87
N LEU A 449 4.86 21.79 7.56
CA LEU A 449 6.09 21.26 6.98
C LEU A 449 7.14 21.01 8.07
N ASP A 450 7.72 19.82 8.07
CA ASP A 450 9.00 19.55 8.73
C ASP A 450 10.02 19.44 7.58
N ILE A 451 10.80 20.50 7.34
CA ILE A 451 11.87 20.44 6.34
C ILE A 451 13.03 19.68 6.96
N ILE A 452 13.14 18.39 6.64
CA ILE A 452 14.23 17.54 7.10
C ILE A 452 15.17 17.32 5.91
N SER A 453 16.41 17.78 6.03
CA SER A 453 17.44 17.47 5.03
C SER A 453 17.65 15.96 4.95
N ASN A 454 18.03 15.43 3.79
CA ASN A 454 18.30 14.00 3.68
C ASN A 454 19.36 13.52 4.70
N ASN A 455 20.36 14.36 5.01
CA ASN A 455 21.35 14.12 6.07
C ASN A 455 20.70 13.89 7.44
N GLN A 456 19.81 14.79 7.85
CA GLN A 456 19.06 14.64 9.09
C GLN A 456 18.08 13.46 9.05
N LEU A 457 17.52 13.13 7.88
CA LEU A 457 16.67 11.96 7.70
C LEU A 457 17.50 10.67 7.92
N TRP A 458 18.70 10.57 7.34
CA TRP A 458 19.60 9.43 7.53
C TRP A 458 20.03 9.28 8.99
N GLU A 459 20.39 10.38 9.65
CA GLU A 459 20.72 10.41 11.09
C GLU A 459 19.53 9.96 11.96
N ARG A 460 18.33 10.52 11.74
CA ARG A 460 17.14 10.22 12.55
C ARG A 460 16.61 8.80 12.34
N THR A 461 16.62 8.33 11.09
CA THR A 461 16.03 7.04 10.74
C THR A 461 17.00 5.86 10.93
N ASN A 462 18.29 6.17 11.10
CA ASN A 462 19.41 5.24 11.11
C ASN A 462 19.36 4.31 9.87
N GLN A 463 18.85 4.82 8.74
CA GLN A 463 18.71 4.09 7.49
C GLN A 463 19.95 4.33 6.62
N ILE A 464 20.43 3.23 6.05
CA ILE A 464 21.52 3.22 5.09
C ILE A 464 20.97 3.75 3.76
N PRO A 465 21.69 4.64 3.04
CA PRO A 465 21.27 5.10 1.72
C PRO A 465 20.91 3.94 0.80
N ALA A 466 19.84 4.09 0.00
CA ALA A 466 19.36 3.01 -0.88
C ALA A 466 20.47 2.50 -1.83
N GLU A 467 21.35 3.40 -2.29
CA GLU A 467 22.52 3.04 -3.10
C GLU A 467 23.48 2.10 -2.35
N GLU A 468 23.72 2.35 -1.07
CA GLU A 468 24.56 1.48 -0.22
C GLU A 468 23.87 0.15 0.09
N GLU A 469 22.56 0.14 0.31
CA GLU A 469 21.83 -1.10 0.53
C GLU A 469 21.74 -1.96 -0.74
N ILE A 470 21.60 -1.34 -1.92
CA ILE A 470 21.69 -2.00 -3.22
C ILE A 470 23.10 -2.57 -3.42
N ARG A 471 24.16 -1.79 -3.14
CA ARG A 471 25.55 -2.25 -3.19
C ARG A 471 25.80 -3.44 -2.27
N LYS A 472 25.31 -3.40 -1.03
CA LYS A 472 25.41 -4.51 -0.06
C LYS A 472 24.67 -5.77 -0.53
N LYS A 473 23.45 -5.64 -1.06
CA LYS A 473 22.69 -6.78 -1.60
C LYS A 473 23.36 -7.39 -2.84
N ARG A 474 23.89 -6.56 -3.74
CA ARG A 474 24.71 -7.01 -4.88
C ARG A 474 25.92 -7.81 -4.38
N TRP A 475 26.60 -7.31 -3.34
CA TRP A 475 27.73 -7.99 -2.71
C TRP A 475 27.39 -9.38 -2.15
N GLU A 476 26.31 -9.48 -1.37
CA GLU A 476 25.85 -10.75 -0.78
C GLU A 476 25.43 -11.78 -1.85
N TRP A 477 24.72 -11.31 -2.89
CA TRP A 477 24.28 -12.15 -4.00
C TRP A 477 25.44 -12.71 -4.82
N VAL A 478 26.49 -11.92 -5.02
CA VAL A 478 27.71 -12.35 -5.73
C VAL A 478 28.46 -13.41 -4.95
N GLY A 479 28.64 -13.23 -3.63
CA GLY A 479 29.25 -14.26 -2.79
C GLY A 479 28.49 -15.58 -2.85
N HIS A 480 27.14 -15.54 -2.90
CA HIS A 480 26.32 -16.74 -3.10
C HIS A 480 26.49 -17.37 -4.49
N THR A 481 26.68 -16.54 -5.52
CA THR A 481 26.85 -16.98 -6.91
C THR A 481 28.22 -17.61 -7.15
N LEU A 482 29.29 -17.07 -6.55
CA LEU A 482 30.64 -17.63 -6.62
C LEU A 482 30.78 -19.00 -5.94
N ARG A 483 29.93 -19.31 -4.95
CA ARG A 483 29.85 -20.64 -4.32
C ARG A 483 29.19 -21.72 -5.18
N LYS A 484 28.51 -21.35 -6.27
CA LYS A 484 27.85 -22.31 -7.17
C LYS A 484 28.87 -22.98 -8.08
N ALA A 485 28.55 -24.17 -8.58
CA ALA A 485 29.42 -24.90 -9.50
C ALA A 485 29.78 -24.06 -10.76
N PRO A 486 30.99 -24.23 -11.35
CA PRO A 486 31.45 -23.43 -12.50
C PRO A 486 30.55 -23.47 -13.74
N ASN A 487 29.79 -24.55 -13.91
CA ASN A 487 28.83 -24.74 -14.99
C ASN A 487 27.46 -24.07 -14.73
N CYS A 488 27.26 -23.47 -13.56
CA CYS A 488 26.00 -22.81 -13.23
C CYS A 488 25.86 -21.52 -14.05
N VAL A 489 24.74 -21.37 -14.77
CA VAL A 489 24.45 -20.21 -15.63
C VAL A 489 24.63 -18.88 -14.90
N THR A 490 24.22 -18.79 -13.62
CA THR A 490 24.39 -17.56 -12.83
C THR A 490 25.86 -17.22 -12.57
N ARG A 491 26.74 -18.22 -12.45
CA ARG A 491 28.18 -18.02 -12.26
C ARG A 491 28.87 -17.67 -13.58
N GLN A 492 28.47 -18.30 -14.68
CA GLN A 492 28.95 -17.97 -16.02
C GLN A 492 28.54 -16.56 -16.44
N ALA A 493 27.32 -16.12 -16.08
CA ALA A 493 26.82 -14.78 -16.37
C ALA A 493 27.67 -13.65 -15.74
N LEU A 494 28.43 -13.92 -14.66
CA LEU A 494 29.33 -12.93 -14.05
C LEU A 494 30.53 -12.59 -14.95
N THR A 495 31.00 -13.55 -15.75
CA THR A 495 32.17 -13.39 -16.62
C THR A 495 31.80 -13.30 -18.09
N TRP A 496 30.52 -13.42 -18.41
CA TRP A 496 30.03 -13.41 -19.78
C TRP A 496 30.15 -12.01 -20.40
N ASN A 497 30.86 -11.93 -21.53
CA ASN A 497 30.97 -10.74 -22.35
C ASN A 497 30.22 -11.00 -23.67
N PRO A 498 29.07 -10.37 -23.93
CA PRO A 498 28.32 -10.65 -25.15
C PRO A 498 28.93 -9.90 -26.34
N GLU A 499 29.45 -10.66 -27.31
CA GLU A 499 30.02 -10.17 -28.58
C GLU A 499 28.94 -9.59 -29.52
N GLY A 500 29.34 -8.66 -30.40
CA GLY A 500 28.49 -8.04 -31.43
C GLY A 500 28.09 -6.58 -31.19
N GLN A 501 27.43 -5.96 -32.19
CA GLN A 501 27.01 -4.56 -32.12
C GLN A 501 25.94 -4.35 -31.04
N ARG A 502 26.12 -3.31 -30.23
CA ARG A 502 25.24 -2.96 -29.12
C ARG A 502 23.90 -2.41 -29.64
N LYS A 503 22.81 -3.14 -29.40
CA LYS A 503 21.44 -2.65 -29.63
C LYS A 503 21.10 -1.48 -28.68
N ARG A 504 20.29 -0.52 -29.17
CA ARG A 504 19.80 0.63 -28.39
C ARG A 504 19.07 0.12 -27.12
N GLY A 505 19.45 0.62 -25.94
CA GLY A 505 18.88 0.21 -24.64
C GLY A 505 19.68 -0.85 -23.84
N ARG A 506 20.65 -1.55 -24.45
CA ARG A 506 21.55 -2.45 -23.70
C ARG A 506 22.48 -1.63 -22.77
N PRO A 507 22.64 -1.97 -21.47
CA PRO A 507 23.53 -1.26 -20.55
C PRO A 507 24.95 -1.10 -21.11
N LYS A 508 25.59 0.06 -20.86
CA LYS A 508 26.97 0.35 -21.32
C LYS A 508 28.01 -0.56 -20.66
N ASN A 509 27.76 -0.93 -19.41
CA ASN A 509 28.71 -1.63 -18.56
C ASN A 509 28.25 -3.07 -18.35
N THR A 510 29.20 -3.99 -18.28
CA THR A 510 28.91 -5.36 -17.83
C THR A 510 28.66 -5.35 -16.32
N LEU A 511 27.93 -6.34 -15.83
CA LEU A 511 27.70 -6.51 -14.39
C LEU A 511 29.03 -6.57 -13.63
N ARG A 512 30.05 -7.21 -14.20
CA ARG A 512 31.41 -7.25 -13.67
C ARG A 512 32.05 -5.87 -13.52
N TRP A 513 31.84 -4.99 -14.49
CA TRP A 513 32.43 -3.64 -14.48
C TRP A 513 31.73 -2.71 -13.49
N GLU A 514 30.40 -2.79 -13.38
CA GLU A 514 29.66 -2.10 -12.30
C GLU A 514 30.13 -2.58 -10.92
N MET A 515 30.40 -3.87 -10.79
CA MET A 515 30.91 -4.45 -9.54
C MET A 515 32.33 -4.01 -9.21
N GLU A 516 33.21 -3.83 -10.20
CA GLU A 516 34.55 -3.29 -9.99
C GLU A 516 34.51 -1.84 -9.50
N ILE A 517 33.55 -1.05 -9.97
CA ILE A 517 33.31 0.31 -9.47
C ILE A 517 32.85 0.27 -8.01
N ASP A 518 31.88 -0.60 -7.69
CA ASP A 518 31.37 -0.79 -6.33
C ASP A 518 32.48 -1.31 -5.38
N MET A 519 33.35 -2.20 -5.85
CA MET A 519 34.52 -2.73 -5.13
C MET A 519 35.54 -1.65 -4.77
N ARG A 520 35.90 -0.80 -5.74
CA ARG A 520 36.81 0.33 -5.51
C ARG A 520 36.24 1.28 -4.46
N LYS A 521 34.93 1.57 -4.53
CA LYS A 521 34.24 2.40 -3.52
C LYS A 521 34.21 1.77 -2.12
N MET A 522 34.26 0.44 -2.03
CA MET A 522 34.28 -0.31 -0.75
C MET A 522 35.69 -0.64 -0.26
N ASN A 523 36.74 -0.21 -0.97
CA ASN A 523 38.15 -0.55 -0.72
C ASN A 523 38.40 -2.08 -0.60
N LYS A 524 37.79 -2.87 -1.49
CA LYS A 524 37.89 -4.34 -1.52
C LYS A 524 38.31 -4.83 -2.91
N ASN A 525 38.87 -6.04 -2.99
CA ASN A 525 39.28 -6.66 -4.25
C ASN A 525 38.63 -8.05 -4.47
N TRP A 526 38.78 -8.58 -5.69
CA TRP A 526 38.23 -9.88 -6.08
C TRP A 526 38.81 -11.05 -5.26
N MET A 527 40.08 -10.99 -4.87
CA MET A 527 40.73 -12.05 -4.08
C MET A 527 40.12 -12.19 -2.68
N GLU A 528 39.72 -11.09 -2.03
CA GLU A 528 39.01 -11.12 -0.75
C GLU A 528 37.59 -11.69 -0.85
N LEU A 529 37.00 -11.61 -2.05
CA LEU A 529 35.66 -12.11 -2.36
C LEU A 529 35.66 -13.62 -2.60
N GLU A 530 36.65 -14.11 -3.36
CA GLU A 530 36.85 -15.54 -3.58
C GLU A 530 37.27 -16.28 -2.30
N LYS A 531 38.03 -15.63 -1.40
CA LYS A 531 38.37 -16.19 -0.08
C LYS A 531 37.18 -16.31 0.90
N LYS A 532 36.10 -15.55 0.67
CA LYS A 532 34.87 -15.57 1.50
C LYS A 532 33.74 -16.41 0.88
N ALA A 533 33.91 -16.85 -0.37
CA ALA A 533 33.05 -17.83 -1.01
C ALA A 533 33.45 -19.22 -0.52
#